data_AF-A0A920IBQ5-F1
#
_entry.id   AF-A0A920IBQ5-F1
#
_cell.length_a   1.000
_cell.length_b   1.000
_cell.length_c   1.000
_cell.angle_alpha   90.00
_cell.angle_beta   90.00
_cell.angle_gamma   90.00
#
_symmetry.space_group_name_H-M   'P 1'
#
loop_
_entity.id
_entity.type
_entity.pdbx_description
1 polymer ?
#
loop_
_entity_poly.entity_id
_entity_poly.type
_entity_poly.pdbx_seq_one_letter_code
_entity_poly.pdbx_strand_id
1 'polypeptide(L)'
;MDLKLRVYKSHNNPLNYFGSFVLLGTLVAFFGFHSLAGERGLLVLDNLDRKIASAQEHLYLLEKKNAEIEARIVLISSDLIDKDILEEMVRRELGLFAENDILVLTNKN
;
A
#
# COMPACT_ATOMS: atom_id res chain seq x y z
N MET A 1 41.39 -63.02 13.26
CA MET A 1 40.17 -63.32 14.02
C MET A 1 40.19 -62.41 15.24
N ASP A 2 39.33 -61.43 15.47
CA ASP A 2 38.09 -61.04 14.82
C ASP A 2 37.93 -59.53 14.94
N LEU A 3 37.72 -58.86 13.81
CA LEU A 3 37.38 -57.45 13.78
C LEU A 3 35.92 -57.33 14.25
N LYS A 4 35.73 -57.19 15.56
CA LYS A 4 34.40 -57.03 16.17
C LYS A 4 33.89 -55.62 15.86
N LEU A 5 33.38 -55.45 14.64
CA LEU A 5 32.55 -54.33 14.25
C LEU A 5 31.40 -54.25 15.25
N ARG A 6 31.54 -53.33 16.20
CA ARG A 6 30.51 -52.92 17.14
C ARG A 6 29.46 -52.17 16.33
N VAL A 7 28.59 -52.93 15.67
CA VAL A 7 27.39 -52.42 15.04
C VAL A 7 26.56 -51.76 16.13
N TYR A 8 26.44 -50.44 16.03
CA TYR A 8 25.56 -49.64 16.86
C TYR A 8 24.12 -50.08 16.57
N LYS A 9 23.58 -50.95 17.42
CA LYS A 9 22.19 -51.40 17.33
C LYS A 9 21.32 -50.24 17.78
N SER A 10 20.93 -49.40 16.83
CA SER A 10 19.89 -48.38 17.02
C SER A 10 18.63 -49.10 17.46
N HIS A 11 18.25 -48.95 18.72
CA HIS A 11 16.99 -49.47 19.23
C HIS A 11 15.90 -48.48 18.81
N ASN A 12 15.30 -48.76 17.66
CA ASN A 12 14.14 -48.03 17.15
C ASN A 12 12.93 -48.42 18.00
N ASN A 13 12.72 -47.67 19.08
CA ASN A 13 11.55 -47.81 19.94
C ASN A 13 10.30 -47.48 19.12
N PRO A 14 9.29 -48.37 19.06
CA PRO A 14 8.02 -48.08 18.37
C PRO A 14 7.36 -46.80 18.90
N LEU A 15 7.61 -46.48 20.17
CA LEU A 15 7.16 -45.26 20.84
C LEU A 15 7.68 -43.96 20.19
N ASN A 16 8.88 -43.97 19.58
CA ASN A 16 9.42 -42.79 18.90
C ASN A 16 8.71 -42.51 17.57
N TYR A 17 8.19 -43.54 16.90
CA TYR A 17 7.39 -43.36 15.69
C TYR A 17 6.02 -42.77 16.01
N PHE A 18 5.38 -43.22 17.10
CA PHE A 18 4.15 -42.61 17.60
C PHE A 18 4.35 -41.15 18.00
N GLY A 19 5.43 -40.84 18.73
CA GLY A 19 5.78 -39.47 19.08
C GLY A 19 6.04 -38.59 17.85
N SER A 20 6.81 -39.09 16.88
CA SER A 20 7.09 -38.37 15.63
C SER A 20 5.84 -38.12 14.79
N PHE A 21 4.91 -39.08 14.74
CA PHE A 21 3.63 -38.93 14.03
C PHE A 21 2.74 -37.87 14.67
N VAL A 22 2.62 -37.86 16.00
CA VAL A 22 1.84 -36.84 16.73
C VAL A 22 2.46 -35.45 16.55
N LEU A 23 3.78 -35.33 16.64
CA LEU A 23 4.48 -34.06 16.42
C LEU A 23 4.28 -33.54 15.00
N LEU A 24 4.44 -34.40 13.99
CA LEU A 24 4.22 -34.02 12.59
C LEU A 24 2.77 -33.61 12.34
N GLY A 25 1.81 -34.38 12.84
CA GLY A 25 0.38 -34.06 12.72
C GLY A 25 0.00 -32.73 13.38
N THR A 26 0.57 -32.46 14.57
CA THR A 26 0.36 -31.18 15.27
C THR A 26 0.97 -30.02 14.50
N LEU A 27 2.16 -30.21 13.90
CA LEU A 27 2.79 -29.19 13.08
C LEU A 27 1.95 -28.87 11.83
N VAL A 28 1.48 -29.89 11.13
CA VAL A 28 0.60 -29.75 9.95
C VAL A 28 -0.72 -29.09 10.33
N ALA A 29 -1.33 -29.47 11.45
CA ALA A 29 -2.56 -28.84 11.94
C ALA A 29 -2.34 -27.37 12.33
N PHE A 30 -1.22 -27.05 12.97
CA PHE A 30 -0.84 -25.69 13.34
C PHE A 30 -0.64 -24.81 12.10
N PHE A 31 0.17 -25.28 11.15
CA PHE A 31 0.39 -24.55 9.90
C PHE A 31 -0.85 -24.51 9.02
N GLY A 32 -1.65 -25.57 8.97
CA GLY A 32 -2.92 -25.59 8.25
C GLY A 32 -3.93 -24.60 8.83
N PHE A 33 -4.13 -24.62 10.13
CA PHE A 33 -5.02 -23.68 10.81
C PHE A 33 -4.51 -22.24 10.72
N HIS A 34 -3.22 -21.97 10.95
CA HIS A 34 -2.64 -20.64 10.78
C HIS A 34 -2.56 -20.16 9.32
N SER A 35 -2.46 -21.06 8.34
CA SER A 35 -2.58 -20.69 6.93
C SER A 35 -4.01 -20.32 6.53
N LEU A 36 -5.01 -20.77 7.29
CA LEU A 36 -6.42 -20.42 7.08
C LEU A 36 -6.82 -19.18 7.92
N ALA A 37 -6.31 -19.05 9.13
CA ALA A 37 -6.65 -18.00 10.10
C ALA A 37 -5.66 -16.81 10.12
N GLY A 38 -4.52 -16.93 9.45
CA GLY A 38 -3.54 -15.85 9.36
C GLY A 38 -4.01 -14.78 8.39
N GLU A 39 -3.67 -13.52 8.69
CA GLU A 39 -3.91 -12.29 7.92
C GLU A 39 -3.38 -12.30 6.47
N ARG A 40 -2.85 -13.44 6.00
CA ARG A 40 -2.29 -13.72 4.67
C ARG A 40 -2.69 -15.10 4.11
N GLY A 41 -3.69 -15.77 4.69
CA GLY A 41 -4.28 -16.98 4.12
C GLY A 41 -5.01 -16.69 2.81
N LEU A 42 -5.24 -17.72 1.99
CA LEU A 42 -5.86 -17.66 0.64
C LEU A 42 -7.14 -16.81 0.49
N LEU A 43 -7.76 -16.38 1.60
CA LEU A 43 -8.90 -15.48 1.69
C LEU A 43 -8.57 -13.99 1.49
N VAL A 44 -7.29 -13.60 1.40
CA VAL A 44 -6.87 -12.20 1.25
C VAL A 44 -6.86 -11.73 -0.20
N LEU A 45 -7.07 -12.62 -1.18
CA LEU A 45 -7.23 -12.21 -2.58
C LEU A 45 -8.45 -11.30 -2.74
N ASP A 46 -9.57 -11.64 -2.08
CA ASP A 46 -10.81 -10.86 -2.15
C ASP A 46 -10.68 -9.46 -1.50
N ASN A 47 -9.92 -9.35 -0.40
CA ASN A 47 -9.68 -8.05 0.23
C ASN A 47 -8.67 -7.18 -0.52
N LEU A 48 -7.70 -7.79 -1.20
CA LEU A 48 -6.76 -7.08 -2.08
C LEU A 48 -7.49 -6.58 -3.33
N ASP A 49 -8.29 -7.43 -3.96
CA ASP A 49 -9.06 -7.07 -5.15
C ASP A 49 -10.08 -5.97 -4.85
N ARG A 50 -10.75 -6.03 -3.69
CA ARG A 50 -11.66 -4.96 -3.25
C ARG A 50 -10.93 -3.64 -2.97
N LYS A 51 -9.73 -3.67 -2.38
CA LYS A 51 -8.93 -2.46 -2.16
C LYS A 51 -8.41 -1.87 -3.47
N ILE A 52 -8.00 -2.73 -4.40
CA ILE A 52 -7.56 -2.31 -5.75
C ILE A 52 -8.74 -1.70 -6.51
N ALA A 53 -9.90 -2.36 -6.51
CA ALA A 53 -11.10 -1.86 -7.17
C ALA A 53 -11.57 -0.51 -6.59
N SER A 54 -11.59 -0.37 -5.26
CA SER A 54 -11.93 0.90 -4.62
C SER A 54 -10.91 1.99 -4.95
N ALA A 55 -9.61 1.70 -4.88
CA ALA A 55 -8.57 2.67 -5.23
C ALA A 55 -8.67 3.12 -6.69
N GLN A 56 -8.96 2.19 -7.61
CA GLN A 56 -9.18 2.48 -9.03
C GLN A 56 -10.43 3.34 -9.27
N GLU A 57 -11.53 3.07 -8.55
CA GLU A 57 -12.74 3.89 -8.62
C GLU A 57 -12.47 5.34 -8.14
N HIS A 58 -11.77 5.49 -7.01
CA HIS A 58 -11.37 6.81 -6.51
C HIS A 58 -10.46 7.55 -7.51
N LEU A 59 -9.53 6.84 -8.14
CA LEU A 59 -8.62 7.40 -9.13
C LEU A 59 -9.40 7.87 -10.37
N TYR A 60 -10.31 7.04 -10.90
CA TYR A 60 -11.16 7.38 -12.03
C TYR A 60 -12.04 8.61 -11.75
N LEU A 61 -12.62 8.71 -10.55
CA LEU A 61 -13.41 9.87 -10.16
C LEU A 61 -12.56 11.16 -10.09
N LEU A 62 -11.34 11.07 -9.56
CA LEU A 62 -10.42 12.21 -9.50
C LEU A 62 -9.97 12.64 -10.90
N GLU A 63 -9.59 11.70 -11.76
CA GLU A 63 -9.19 11.99 -13.14
C GLU A 63 -10.32 12.64 -13.92
N LYS A 64 -11.55 12.14 -13.78
CA LYS A 64 -12.73 12.75 -14.41
C LYS A 64 -12.94 14.18 -13.94
N LYS A 65 -12.81 14.44 -12.63
CA LYS A 65 -12.94 15.80 -12.07
C LYS A 65 -11.83 16.72 -12.57
N ASN A 66 -10.60 16.23 -12.63
CA ASN A 66 -9.47 17.00 -13.17
C ASN A 66 -9.68 17.34 -14.64
N ALA A 67 -10.11 16.37 -15.46
CA ALA A 67 -10.39 16.61 -16.87
C ALA A 67 -11.51 17.63 -17.10
N GLU A 68 -12.55 17.63 -16.25
CA GLU A 68 -13.62 18.65 -16.32
C GLU A 68 -13.09 20.05 -15.97
N ILE A 69 -12.27 20.17 -14.93
CA ILE A 69 -11.65 21.44 -14.54
C ILE A 69 -10.69 21.91 -15.64
N GLU A 70 -9.87 21.02 -16.18
CA GLU A 70 -8.92 21.32 -17.25
C GLU A 70 -9.64 21.80 -18.52
N ALA A 71 -10.73 21.14 -18.92
CA ALA A 71 -11.55 21.59 -20.04
C ALA A 71 -12.13 23.00 -19.81
N ARG A 72 -12.55 23.32 -18.58
CA ARG A 72 -13.02 24.66 -18.20
C ARG A 72 -11.88 25.69 -18.23
N ILE A 73 -10.69 25.32 -17.72
CA ILE A 73 -9.50 26.18 -17.78
C ILE A 73 -9.12 26.47 -19.23
N VAL A 74 -9.12 25.46 -20.09
CA VAL A 74 -8.78 25.63 -21.51
C VAL A 74 -9.75 26.60 -22.18
N LEU A 75 -11.06 26.44 -21.97
CA LEU A 75 -12.08 27.37 -22.49
C LEU A 75 -11.82 28.81 -22.04
N ILE A 76 -11.50 29.00 -20.76
CA ILE A 76 -11.21 30.32 -20.17
C ILE A 76 -9.88 30.89 -20.70
N SER A 77 -8.83 30.08 -20.80
CA SER A 77 -7.51 30.50 -21.27
C SER A 77 -7.44 30.79 -22.76
N SER A 78 -8.27 30.11 -23.56
CA SER A 78 -8.33 30.28 -25.02
C SER A 78 -8.92 31.63 -25.42
N ASP A 79 -9.71 32.25 -24.54
CA ASP A 79 -10.41 33.51 -24.77
C ASP A 79 -9.83 34.67 -23.95
N LEU A 80 -8.49 34.71 -23.76
CA LEU A 80 -7.75 35.78 -23.07
C LEU A 80 -7.67 35.68 -21.53
N ILE A 81 -6.89 34.73 -21.01
CA ILE A 81 -6.26 34.97 -19.69
C ILE A 81 -4.77 35.19 -19.88
N ASP A 82 -4.35 36.43 -19.66
CA ASP A 82 -2.95 36.82 -19.57
C ASP A 82 -2.34 36.20 -18.31
N LYS A 83 -1.20 35.54 -18.46
CA LYS A 83 -0.52 34.81 -17.38
C LYS A 83 -0.22 35.73 -16.20
N ASP A 84 0.07 37.00 -16.48
CA ASP A 84 0.37 38.03 -15.49
C ASP A 84 -0.86 38.38 -14.62
N ILE A 85 -2.08 38.34 -15.19
CA ILE A 85 -3.33 38.55 -14.44
C ILE A 85 -3.62 37.37 -13.51
N LEU A 86 -3.31 36.15 -13.95
CA LEU A 86 -3.40 34.95 -13.12
C LEU A 86 -2.44 35.03 -11.93
N GLU A 87 -1.21 35.48 -12.16
CA GLU A 87 -0.20 35.65 -11.12
C GLU A 87 -0.61 36.72 -10.08
N GLU A 88 -1.19 37.83 -10.53
CA GLU A 88 -1.76 38.87 -9.66
C GLU A 88 -2.95 38.35 -8.83
N MET A 89 -3.84 37.54 -9.40
CA MET A 89 -4.96 36.95 -8.65
C MET A 89 -4.49 35.94 -7.60
N VAL A 90 -3.51 35.09 -7.93
CA VAL A 90 -2.90 34.15 -6.99
C VAL A 90 -2.23 34.90 -5.84
N ARG A 91 -1.48 35.97 -6.14
CA ARG A 91 -0.83 36.80 -5.13
C ARG A 91 -1.84 37.52 -4.22
N ARG A 92 -2.97 37.99 -4.77
CA ARG A 92 -4.03 38.68 -4.00
C ARG A 92 -4.90 37.76 -3.15
N GLU A 93 -5.37 36.63 -3.71
CA GLU A 93 -6.33 35.74 -3.04
C GLU A 93 -5.66 34.67 -2.17
N LEU A 94 -4.53 34.12 -2.63
CA LEU A 94 -3.82 33.04 -1.92
C LEU A 94 -2.67 33.56 -1.05
N GLY A 95 -2.32 34.86 -1.16
CA GLY A 95 -1.20 35.45 -0.43
C GLY A 95 0.14 34.80 -0.77
N LEU A 96 0.24 34.14 -1.93
CA LEU A 96 1.46 33.47 -2.37
C LEU A 96 2.43 34.54 -2.88
N PHE A 97 3.40 34.90 -2.05
CA PHE A 97 4.53 35.74 -2.41
C PHE A 97 5.73 34.83 -2.71
N ALA A 98 6.51 35.16 -3.74
CA ALA A 98 7.78 34.49 -3.95
C ALA A 98 8.72 34.80 -2.77
N GLU A 99 9.68 33.92 -2.49
CA GLU A 99 10.60 34.03 -1.33
C GLU A 99 11.33 35.37 -1.25
N ASN A 100 11.40 36.14 -2.35
CA ASN A 100 12.09 37.42 -2.46
C ASN A 100 11.17 38.66 -2.59
N ASP A 101 9.85 38.53 -2.40
CA ASP A 101 8.93 39.67 -2.55
C ASP A 101 8.87 40.55 -1.29
N ILE A 102 8.87 41.88 -1.48
CA ILE A 102 8.82 42.87 -0.39
C ILE A 102 7.37 43.34 -0.21
N LEU A 103 6.78 43.04 0.97
CA LEU A 103 5.47 43.52 1.38
C LEU A 103 5.54 44.93 1.98
N VAL A 104 4.91 45.90 1.33
CA VAL A 104 4.77 47.27 1.87
C VAL A 104 3.34 47.47 2.38
N LEU A 105 3.16 47.37 3.69
CA LEU A 105 1.89 47.69 4.36
C LEU A 105 1.86 49.19 4.66
N THR A 106 1.08 49.97 3.89
CA THR A 106 0.87 51.39 4.20
C THR A 106 -0.25 51.52 5.23
N ASN A 107 0.10 52.02 6.43
CA ASN A 107 -0.89 52.40 7.43
C ASN A 107 -1.53 53.73 6.99
N LYS A 108 -2.80 53.68 6.57
CA LYS A 108 -3.56 54.89 6.24
C LYS A 108 -4.38 55.27 7.47
N ASN A 109 -3.94 56.34 8.13
CA ASN A 109 -4.68 57.07 9.16
C ASN A 109 -5.67 58.03 8.49
#